data_AF-A0A1V0DAW6-F1
#
_entry.id   AF-A0A1V0DAW6-F1
#
_cell.length_a   1.000
_cell.length_b   1.000
_cell.length_c   1.000
_cell.angle_alpha   90.00
_cell.angle_beta   90.00
_cell.angle_gamma   90.00
#
_symmetry.space_group_name_H-M   'P 1'
#
loop_
_entity.id
_entity.type
_entity.pdbx_description
1 polymer ?
#
loop_
_entity_poly.entity_id
_entity_poly.type
_entity_poly.pdbx_seq_one_letter_code
_entity_poly.pdbx_strand_id
1 'polypeptide(L)'
;MMLFLLVGTRPAVAQHQIHHPDRSAPEEAGGTRVMIDMMHSPMTGMMRHHMQMMQQMMQDPLRRSAMLVHVLPSLQEPLVLSDEQAAQLRQHAQQFKEQKKAHQQQMKQAKAQLQELMASGDAAPERVRAQLEEAARHHAQMQALAYETAEQMKGVLTAEQQATLTKMKPMQLHHHMMMNMTMMEMMQALQPGMMSCGMMQGGMTEMKKNTNGTGAD
;
A
#
# COMPACT_ATOMS: atom_id res chain seq x y z
N MET A 1 -4.79 -11.03 50.50
CA MET A 1 -5.67 -11.82 49.61
C MET A 1 -4.80 -12.59 48.64
N MET A 2 -5.13 -13.88 48.46
CA MET A 2 -4.33 -14.90 47.78
C MET A 2 -4.11 -14.63 46.28
N LEU A 3 -2.88 -14.92 45.87
CA LEU A 3 -2.41 -15.11 44.51
C LEU A 3 -2.82 -16.53 44.06
N PHE A 4 -3.52 -16.68 42.92
CA PHE A 4 -3.67 -17.98 42.25
C PHE A 4 -3.26 -17.87 40.78
N LEU A 5 -2.11 -18.47 40.49
CA LEU A 5 -1.63 -18.85 39.17
C LEU A 5 -2.34 -20.14 38.74
N LEU A 6 -2.92 -20.17 37.53
CA LEU A 6 -3.28 -21.41 36.85
C LEU A 6 -2.97 -21.29 35.34
N VAL A 7 -1.82 -21.89 35.01
CA VAL A 7 -1.43 -22.56 33.76
C VAL A 7 -2.62 -23.43 33.28
N GLY A 8 -3.04 -23.56 32.02
CA GLY A 8 -2.38 -23.45 30.73
C GLY A 8 -2.36 -24.83 30.07
N THR A 9 -3.36 -25.18 29.23
CA THR A 9 -3.25 -26.30 28.26
C THR A 9 -4.21 -26.10 27.08
N ARG A 10 -3.66 -25.92 25.88
CA ARG A 10 -4.36 -26.04 24.59
C ARG A 10 -3.93 -27.36 23.92
N PRO A 11 -4.86 -28.23 23.52
CA PRO A 11 -4.73 -29.09 22.35
C PRO A 11 -5.70 -28.58 21.26
N ALA A 12 -5.65 -28.89 19.97
CA ALA A 12 -4.74 -29.57 19.07
C ALA A 12 -5.25 -29.16 17.67
N VAL A 13 -4.37 -28.76 16.75
CA VAL A 13 -4.75 -28.36 15.38
C VAL A 13 -4.90 -29.62 14.53
N ALA A 14 -6.10 -29.84 13.98
CA ALA A 14 -6.37 -30.91 13.04
C ALA A 14 -5.82 -30.57 11.64
N GLN A 15 -4.94 -31.45 11.14
CA GLN A 15 -4.44 -31.47 9.76
C GLN A 15 -5.60 -31.62 8.76
N HIS A 16 -5.70 -30.71 7.79
CA HIS A 16 -6.47 -30.93 6.58
C HIS A 16 -5.63 -31.76 5.60
N GLN A 17 -6.18 -32.91 5.22
CA GLN A 17 -5.64 -33.78 4.16
C GLN A 17 -5.87 -33.12 2.79
N ILE A 18 -4.81 -33.10 1.99
CA ILE A 18 -4.81 -32.67 0.60
C ILE A 18 -5.32 -33.86 -0.23
N HIS A 19 -6.52 -33.72 -0.80
CA HIS A 19 -7.05 -34.66 -1.79
C HIS A 19 -6.42 -34.36 -3.16
N HIS A 20 -5.59 -35.26 -3.65
CA HIS A 20 -5.21 -35.36 -5.07
C HIS A 20 -6.17 -36.36 -5.75
N PRO A 21 -6.90 -35.97 -6.81
CA PRO A 21 -7.49 -36.95 -7.70
C PRO A 21 -6.45 -37.43 -8.73
N ASP A 22 -6.32 -38.75 -8.72
CA ASP A 22 -5.65 -39.62 -9.66
C ASP A 22 -6.11 -39.37 -11.11
N ARG A 23 -5.17 -39.32 -12.05
CA ARG A 23 -5.40 -39.08 -13.49
C ARG A 23 -4.83 -40.26 -14.26
N SER A 24 -5.70 -41.22 -14.54
CA SER A 24 -5.43 -42.35 -15.45
C SER A 24 -6.17 -42.13 -16.79
N ALA A 25 -5.37 -41.99 -17.86
CA ALA A 25 -5.51 -42.08 -19.34
C ALA A 25 -6.88 -42.47 -20.02
N PRO A 26 -7.06 -42.37 -21.38
CA PRO A 26 -6.08 -42.18 -22.46
C PRO A 26 -6.46 -41.16 -23.59
N GLU A 27 -5.56 -41.09 -24.57
CA GLU A 27 -5.57 -40.33 -25.84
C GLU A 27 -6.86 -40.48 -26.66
N GLU A 28 -7.33 -39.39 -27.27
CA GLU A 28 -7.87 -39.38 -28.65
C GLU A 28 -7.74 -37.99 -29.31
N ALA A 29 -7.27 -38.05 -30.56
CA ALA A 29 -7.43 -37.13 -31.70
C ALA A 29 -8.03 -35.72 -31.47
N GLY A 30 -7.25 -34.69 -31.82
CA GLY A 30 -7.82 -33.34 -31.97
C GLY A 30 -6.81 -32.21 -32.15
N GLY A 31 -5.84 -32.37 -33.06
CA GLY A 31 -4.77 -31.42 -33.35
C GLY A 31 -5.21 -30.11 -34.02
N THR A 32 -6.26 -29.45 -33.54
CA THR A 32 -6.66 -28.11 -34.03
C THR A 32 -7.49 -27.28 -33.05
N ARG A 33 -7.74 -27.75 -31.81
CA ARG A 33 -8.63 -27.04 -30.86
C ARG A 33 -7.96 -26.48 -29.60
N VAL A 34 -6.69 -26.82 -29.35
CA VAL A 34 -5.98 -26.41 -28.11
C VAL A 34 -5.44 -24.97 -28.18
N MET A 35 -5.32 -24.37 -29.37
CA MET A 35 -4.79 -23.01 -29.50
C MET A 35 -5.81 -21.90 -29.17
N ILE A 36 -7.11 -22.18 -29.19
CA ILE A 36 -8.15 -21.17 -28.92
C ILE A 36 -8.38 -20.99 -27.41
N ASP A 37 -8.12 -22.02 -26.59
CA ASP A 37 -8.32 -21.97 -25.14
C ASP A 37 -7.10 -21.41 -24.36
N MET A 38 -5.91 -21.42 -24.98
CA MET A 38 -4.70 -20.85 -24.39
C MET A 38 -4.65 -19.32 -24.47
N MET A 39 -5.44 -18.69 -25.35
CA MET A 39 -5.45 -17.23 -25.51
C MET A 39 -6.48 -16.52 -24.61
N HIS A 40 -7.47 -17.22 -24.04
CA HIS A 40 -8.56 -16.59 -23.26
C HIS A 40 -8.37 -16.61 -21.73
N SER A 41 -7.37 -17.31 -21.19
CA SER A 41 -7.26 -17.56 -19.74
C SER A 41 -6.08 -16.97 -18.93
N PRO A 42 -4.99 -16.40 -19.47
CA PRO A 42 -3.91 -15.89 -18.61
C PRO A 42 -4.20 -14.52 -17.98
N MET A 43 -4.96 -13.65 -18.66
CA MET A 43 -5.22 -12.27 -18.19
C MET A 43 -6.19 -12.22 -17.01
N THR A 44 -7.22 -13.07 -17.02
CA THR A 44 -8.28 -13.11 -15.98
C THR A 44 -7.73 -13.61 -14.64
N GLY A 45 -6.79 -14.58 -14.68
CA GLY A 45 -6.12 -15.11 -13.48
C GLY A 45 -5.24 -14.06 -12.79
N MET A 46 -4.45 -13.31 -13.57
CA MET A 46 -3.61 -12.24 -13.04
C MET A 46 -4.43 -11.11 -12.39
N MET A 47 -5.53 -10.70 -13.02
CA MET A 47 -6.42 -9.67 -12.45
C MET A 47 -7.05 -10.13 -11.12
N ARG A 48 -7.50 -11.39 -11.03
CA ARG A 48 -8.09 -11.93 -9.80
C ARG A 48 -7.10 -11.91 -8.63
N HIS A 49 -5.86 -12.31 -8.90
CA HIS A 49 -4.79 -12.27 -7.90
C HIS A 49 -4.45 -10.84 -7.48
N HIS A 50 -4.36 -9.91 -8.42
CA HIS A 50 -4.12 -8.50 -8.13
C HIS A 50 -5.20 -7.90 -7.23
N MET A 51 -6.48 -8.19 -7.52
CA MET A 51 -7.62 -7.73 -6.72
C MET A 51 -7.59 -8.30 -5.30
N GLN A 52 -7.21 -9.58 -5.15
CA GLN A 52 -7.10 -10.21 -3.84
C GLN A 52 -5.99 -9.57 -2.99
N MET A 53 -4.82 -9.29 -3.57
CA MET A 53 -3.74 -8.59 -2.87
C MET A 53 -4.14 -7.17 -2.46
N MET A 54 -4.78 -6.42 -3.37
CA MET A 54 -5.32 -5.09 -3.07
C MET A 54 -6.31 -5.14 -1.90
N GLN A 55 -7.22 -6.11 -1.91
CA GLN A 55 -8.18 -6.30 -0.83
C GLN A 55 -7.50 -6.63 0.50
N GLN A 56 -6.46 -7.46 0.50
CA GLN A 56 -5.72 -7.80 1.71
C GLN A 56 -4.94 -6.59 2.25
N MET A 57 -4.27 -5.84 1.37
CA MET A 57 -3.58 -4.60 1.75
C MET A 57 -4.56 -3.58 2.36
N MET A 58 -5.78 -3.51 1.85
CA MET A 58 -6.80 -2.59 2.33
C MET A 58 -7.47 -2.97 3.65
N GLN A 59 -7.20 -4.18 4.16
CA GLN A 59 -7.68 -4.60 5.48
C GLN A 59 -6.80 -4.05 6.61
N ASP A 60 -5.61 -3.52 6.30
CA ASP A 60 -4.79 -2.83 7.30
C ASP A 60 -5.51 -1.57 7.80
N PRO A 61 -5.83 -1.48 9.10
CA PRO A 61 -6.56 -0.34 9.67
C PRO A 61 -5.83 0.99 9.47
N LEU A 62 -4.49 1.01 9.56
CA LEU A 62 -3.72 2.25 9.36
C LEU A 62 -3.80 2.70 7.91
N ARG A 63 -3.70 1.76 6.97
CA ARG A 63 -3.83 2.07 5.55
C ARG A 63 -5.25 2.52 5.19
N ARG A 64 -6.26 1.91 5.80
CA ARG A 64 -7.65 2.35 5.65
C ARG A 64 -7.84 3.77 6.17
N SER A 65 -7.30 4.11 7.35
CA SER A 65 -7.37 5.47 7.88
C SER A 65 -6.70 6.48 6.95
N ALA A 66 -5.49 6.19 6.44
CA ALA A 66 -4.82 7.05 5.48
C ALA A 66 -5.65 7.29 4.21
N MET A 67 -6.32 6.26 3.70
CA MET A 67 -7.23 6.43 2.57
C MET A 67 -8.45 7.29 2.93
N LEU A 68 -9.05 7.06 4.10
CA LEU A 68 -10.23 7.79 4.56
C LEU A 68 -9.98 9.29 4.60
N VAL A 69 -8.81 9.72 5.07
CA VAL A 69 -8.47 11.16 5.11
C VAL A 69 -8.54 11.81 3.72
N HIS A 70 -8.23 11.07 2.66
CA HIS A 70 -8.24 11.57 1.30
C HIS A 70 -9.62 11.45 0.61
N VAL A 71 -10.31 10.32 0.81
CA VAL A 71 -11.56 10.02 0.08
C VAL A 71 -12.80 10.60 0.77
N LEU A 72 -12.83 10.68 2.09
CA LEU A 72 -14.04 11.06 2.81
C LEU A 72 -14.61 12.45 2.39
N PRO A 73 -13.80 13.48 2.08
CA PRO A 73 -14.31 14.75 1.57
C PRO A 73 -15.01 14.64 0.19
N SER A 74 -14.71 13.61 -0.61
CA SER A 74 -15.35 13.38 -1.91
C SER A 74 -16.60 12.48 -1.83
N LEU A 75 -16.93 11.97 -0.64
CA LEU A 75 -18.13 11.16 -0.41
C LEU A 75 -19.37 12.02 -0.10
N GLN A 76 -19.47 13.22 -0.67
CA GLN A 76 -20.59 14.13 -0.44
C GLN A 76 -21.93 13.53 -0.84
N GLU A 77 -22.08 13.02 -2.07
CA GLU A 77 -23.34 12.39 -2.48
C GLU A 77 -23.59 11.04 -1.79
N PRO A 78 -22.61 10.10 -1.71
CA PRO A 78 -22.85 8.79 -1.10
C PRO A 78 -23.19 8.82 0.39
N LEU A 79 -22.72 9.83 1.13
CA LEU A 79 -23.01 10.01 2.55
C LEU A 79 -24.01 11.15 2.81
N VAL A 80 -24.51 11.81 1.75
CA VAL A 80 -25.40 12.97 1.86
C VAL A 80 -24.83 14.00 2.84
N LEU A 81 -23.56 14.37 2.66
CA LEU A 81 -22.88 15.32 3.53
C LEU A 81 -23.48 16.71 3.32
N SER A 82 -23.74 17.42 4.42
CA SER A 82 -24.05 18.85 4.33
C SER A 82 -22.83 19.62 3.80
N ASP A 83 -23.07 20.82 3.26
CA ASP A 83 -21.97 21.69 2.80
C ASP A 83 -21.00 22.04 3.94
N GLU A 84 -21.51 22.18 5.16
CA GLU A 84 -20.71 22.42 6.36
C GLU A 84 -19.82 21.21 6.69
N GLN A 85 -20.39 20.00 6.69
CA GLN A 85 -19.61 18.77 6.90
C GLN A 85 -18.54 18.63 5.82
N ALA A 86 -18.89 18.83 4.55
CA ALA A 86 -17.95 18.76 3.44
C ALA A 86 -16.83 19.81 3.55
N ALA A 87 -17.13 21.03 4.03
CA ALA A 87 -16.13 22.05 4.29
C ALA A 87 -15.18 21.66 5.43
N GLN A 88 -15.70 21.18 6.56
CA GLN A 88 -14.89 20.72 7.70
C GLN A 88 -13.99 19.54 7.32
N LEU A 89 -14.51 18.56 6.58
CA LEU A 89 -13.73 17.41 6.11
C LEU A 89 -12.59 17.84 5.18
N ARG A 90 -12.84 18.79 4.26
CA ARG A 90 -11.78 19.36 3.40
C ARG A 90 -10.72 20.09 4.22
N GLN A 91 -11.12 20.82 5.26
CA GLN A 91 -10.18 21.49 6.15
C GLN A 91 -9.27 20.48 6.89
N HIS A 92 -9.83 19.41 7.46
CA HIS A 92 -9.03 18.35 8.07
C HIS A 92 -8.07 17.69 7.07
N ALA A 93 -8.54 17.37 5.86
CA ALA A 93 -7.70 16.80 4.82
C ALA A 93 -6.55 17.73 4.39
N GLN A 94 -6.80 19.04 4.32
CA GLN A 94 -5.78 20.03 3.99
C GLN A 94 -4.72 20.17 5.11
N GLN A 95 -5.16 20.25 6.37
CA GLN A 95 -4.25 20.29 7.52
C GLN A 95 -3.39 19.02 7.59
N PHE A 96 -3.98 17.86 7.34
CA PHE A 96 -3.26 16.60 7.24
C PHE A 96 -2.19 16.63 6.14
N LYS A 97 -2.53 17.13 4.94
CA LYS A 97 -1.60 17.23 3.81
C LYS A 97 -0.38 18.08 4.15
N GLU A 98 -0.59 19.20 4.84
CA GLU A 98 0.48 20.11 5.27
C GLU A 98 1.40 19.45 6.30
N GLN A 99 0.84 18.84 7.34
CA GLN A 99 1.61 18.15 8.38
C GLN A 99 2.34 16.91 7.84
N LYS A 100 1.68 16.11 7.00
CA LYS A 100 2.30 14.97 6.31
C LYS A 100 3.48 15.41 5.45
N LYS A 101 3.37 16.54 4.73
CA LYS A 101 4.49 17.07 3.92
C LYS A 101 5.70 17.42 4.79
N ALA A 102 5.49 18.01 5.97
CA ALA A 102 6.58 18.32 6.90
C ALA A 102 7.32 17.04 7.35
N HIS A 103 6.58 16.01 7.77
CA HIS A 103 7.19 14.73 8.14
C HIS A 103 7.88 14.02 6.97
N GLN A 104 7.30 14.09 5.76
CA GLN A 104 7.95 13.55 4.55
C GLN A 104 9.28 14.24 4.26
N GLN A 105 9.37 15.55 4.45
CA GLN A 105 10.61 16.30 4.25
C GLN A 105 11.67 15.88 5.27
N GLN A 106 11.31 15.76 6.55
CA GLN A 106 12.23 15.30 7.59
C GLN A 106 12.69 13.86 7.36
N MET A 107 11.79 12.96 6.96
CA MET A 107 12.14 11.59 6.60
C MET A 107 13.10 11.55 5.39
N LYS A 108 12.89 12.40 4.37
CA LYS A 108 13.82 12.51 3.23
C LYS A 108 15.20 12.99 3.66
N GLN A 109 15.26 13.97 4.58
CA GLN A 109 16.51 14.48 5.12
C GLN A 109 17.26 13.39 5.91
N ALA A 110 16.60 12.66 6.80
CA ALA A 110 17.20 11.55 7.54
C ALA A 110 17.76 10.46 6.61
N LYS A 111 17.02 10.12 5.54
CA LYS A 111 17.49 9.17 4.52
C LYS A 111 18.69 9.69 3.73
N ALA A 112 18.73 10.97 3.39
CA ALA A 112 19.88 11.57 2.70
C ALA A 112 21.13 11.55 3.59
N GLN A 113 20.98 11.90 4.88
CA GLN A 113 22.07 11.84 5.86
C GLN A 113 22.57 10.40 6.06
N LEU A 114 21.66 9.42 6.10
CA LEU A 114 22.03 8.01 6.15
C LEU A 114 22.85 7.59 4.91
N GLN A 115 22.43 7.99 3.71
CA GLN A 115 23.16 7.69 2.47
C GLN A 115 24.56 8.31 2.48
N GLU A 116 24.69 9.56 2.92
CA GLU A 116 25.98 10.25 3.05
C GLU A 116 26.91 9.54 4.05
N LEU A 117 26.38 9.17 5.23
CA LEU A 117 27.12 8.39 6.22
C LEU A 117 27.62 7.07 5.60
N MET A 118 26.76 6.32 4.93
CA MET A 118 27.13 5.04 4.32
C MET A 118 28.13 5.18 3.17
N ALA A 119 28.05 6.26 2.39
CA ALA A 119 28.99 6.53 1.29
C ALA A 119 30.41 6.83 1.80
N SER A 120 30.56 7.34 3.02
CA SER A 120 31.87 7.66 3.61
C SER A 120 32.69 6.42 4.01
N GLY A 121 32.09 5.23 4.09
CA GLY A 121 32.77 3.98 4.43
C GLY A 121 33.11 3.78 5.92
N ASP A 122 33.26 4.86 6.69
CA ASP A 122 33.70 4.84 8.10
C ASP A 122 32.62 5.30 9.09
N ALA A 123 31.33 5.15 8.73
CA ALA A 123 30.25 5.59 9.61
C ALA A 123 30.17 4.74 10.88
N ALA A 124 30.27 5.41 12.04
CA ALA A 124 30.02 4.79 13.34
C ALA A 124 28.61 4.16 13.37
N PRO A 125 28.46 2.88 13.80
CA PRO A 125 27.18 2.18 13.83
C PRO A 125 26.06 2.95 14.56
N GLU A 126 26.41 3.71 15.59
CA GLU A 126 25.49 4.53 16.38
C GLU A 126 24.88 5.66 15.55
N ARG A 127 25.65 6.27 14.65
CA ARG A 127 25.14 7.33 13.74
C ARG A 127 24.20 6.75 12.70
N VAL A 128 24.54 5.58 12.16
CA VAL A 128 23.68 4.85 11.21
C VAL A 128 22.36 4.49 11.88
N ARG A 129 22.41 3.93 13.10
CA ARG A 129 21.22 3.58 13.89
C ARG A 129 20.36 4.81 14.16
N ALA A 130 20.95 5.92 14.60
CA ALA A 130 20.21 7.14 14.89
C ALA A 130 19.42 7.66 13.68
N GLN A 131 20.00 7.63 12.47
CA GLN A 131 19.31 8.07 11.25
C GLN A 131 18.19 7.12 10.81
N LEU A 132 18.38 5.80 11.01
CA LEU A 132 17.32 4.81 10.77
C LEU A 132 16.15 5.00 11.74
N GLU A 133 16.44 5.20 13.03
CA GLU A 133 15.43 5.48 14.06
C GLU A 133 14.69 6.79 13.79
N GLU A 134 15.39 7.84 13.35
CA GLU A 134 14.79 9.12 12.96
C GLU A 134 13.80 8.96 11.80
N ALA A 135 14.21 8.26 10.73
CA ALA A 135 13.36 7.99 9.60
C ALA A 135 12.14 7.13 9.99
N ALA A 136 12.33 6.11 10.83
CA ALA A 136 11.26 5.27 11.34
C ALA A 136 10.28 6.06 12.22
N ARG A 137 10.77 6.97 13.06
CA ARG A 137 9.96 7.86 13.90
C ARG A 137 9.05 8.74 13.06
N HIS A 138 9.57 9.40 12.02
CA HIS A 138 8.74 10.20 11.14
C HIS A 138 7.73 9.38 10.35
N HIS A 139 8.08 8.15 9.95
CA HIS A 139 7.13 7.23 9.33
C HIS A 139 5.97 6.89 10.28
N ALA A 140 6.28 6.53 11.53
CA ALA A 140 5.27 6.24 12.54
C ALA A 140 4.39 7.47 12.84
N GLN A 141 4.98 8.67 12.94
CA GLN A 141 4.23 9.92 13.14
C GLN A 141 3.23 10.19 12.01
N MET A 142 3.60 9.94 10.75
CA MET A 142 2.65 10.08 9.63
C MET A 142 1.49 9.08 9.71
N GLN A 143 1.74 7.85 10.16
CA GLN A 143 0.69 6.84 10.33
C GLN A 143 -0.26 7.20 11.48
N ALA A 144 0.29 7.64 12.61
CA ALA A 144 -0.50 8.13 13.74
C ALA A 144 -1.36 9.34 13.33
N LEU A 145 -0.76 10.32 12.67
CA LEU A 145 -1.45 11.49 12.15
C LEU A 145 -2.61 11.13 11.20
N ALA A 146 -2.41 10.14 10.32
CA ALA A 146 -3.46 9.67 9.42
C ALA A 146 -4.61 9.00 10.18
N TYR A 147 -4.29 8.20 11.21
CA TYR A 147 -5.29 7.59 12.07
C TYR A 147 -6.09 8.64 12.84
N GLU A 148 -5.42 9.56 13.52
CA GLU A 148 -6.05 10.62 14.31
C GLU A 148 -6.93 11.53 13.45
N THR A 149 -6.46 11.93 12.28
CA THR A 149 -7.24 12.74 11.35
C THR A 149 -8.48 11.98 10.87
N ALA A 150 -8.35 10.68 10.56
CA ALA A 150 -9.51 9.86 10.17
C ALA A 150 -10.54 9.75 11.30
N GLU A 151 -10.12 9.62 12.56
CA GLU A 151 -11.03 9.65 13.71
C GLU A 151 -11.75 11.00 13.84
N GLN A 152 -11.02 12.12 13.73
CA GLN A 152 -11.61 13.46 13.76
C GLN A 152 -12.64 13.66 12.65
N MET A 153 -12.31 13.24 11.43
CA MET A 153 -13.20 13.34 10.28
C MET A 153 -14.44 12.46 10.42
N LYS A 154 -14.33 11.25 11.00
CA LYS A 154 -15.52 10.46 11.34
C LYS A 154 -16.39 11.14 12.39
N GLY A 155 -15.79 11.89 13.33
CA GLY A 155 -16.51 12.68 14.33
C GLY A 155 -17.38 13.79 13.75
N VAL A 156 -17.11 14.25 12.52
CA VAL A 156 -17.95 15.23 11.78
C VAL A 156 -19.24 14.59 11.25
N LEU A 157 -19.26 13.26 11.11
CA LEU A 157 -20.38 12.52 10.52
C LEU A 157 -21.44 12.16 11.56
N THR A 158 -22.71 12.11 11.13
CA THR A 158 -23.79 11.55 11.95
C THR A 158 -23.64 10.03 12.13
N ALA A 159 -24.37 9.46 13.08
CA ALA A 159 -24.37 8.01 13.30
C ALA A 159 -24.82 7.23 12.04
N GLU A 160 -25.81 7.73 11.29
CA GLU A 160 -26.25 7.07 10.05
C GLU A 160 -25.18 7.12 8.96
N GLN A 161 -24.48 8.25 8.82
CA GLN A 161 -23.39 8.42 7.87
C GLN A 161 -22.20 7.51 8.20
N GLN A 162 -21.83 7.39 9.49
CA GLN A 162 -20.79 6.48 9.95
C GLN A 162 -21.16 5.01 9.69
N ALA A 163 -22.41 4.63 9.93
CA ALA A 163 -22.91 3.29 9.63
C ALA A 163 -22.85 2.99 8.12
N THR A 164 -23.16 3.98 7.28
CA THR A 164 -23.06 3.87 5.82
C THR A 164 -21.62 3.73 5.37
N LEU A 165 -20.72 4.57 5.89
CA LEU A 165 -19.28 4.51 5.61
C LEU A 165 -18.67 3.16 6.03
N THR A 166 -19.11 2.58 7.15
CA THR A 166 -18.62 1.29 7.64
C THR A 166 -19.00 0.13 6.71
N LYS A 167 -20.17 0.22 6.06
CA LYS A 167 -20.66 -0.76 5.08
C LYS A 167 -19.96 -0.66 3.72
N MET A 168 -19.30 0.46 3.42
CA MET A 168 -18.56 0.63 2.17
C MET A 168 -17.38 -0.35 2.09
N LYS A 169 -17.30 -1.05 0.96
CA LYS A 169 -16.18 -1.96 0.68
C LYS A 169 -14.93 -1.14 0.38
N PRO A 170 -13.74 -1.65 0.73
CA PRO A 170 -12.48 -1.02 0.33
C PRO A 170 -12.36 -0.67 -1.15
N MET A 171 -12.90 -1.51 -2.04
CA MET A 171 -12.88 -1.25 -3.48
C MET A 171 -13.77 -0.08 -3.89
N GLN A 172 -14.87 0.17 -3.18
CA GLN A 172 -15.72 1.34 -3.42
C GLN A 172 -14.98 2.61 -3.01
N LEU A 173 -14.36 2.61 -1.82
CA LEU A 173 -13.54 3.72 -1.35
C LEU A 173 -12.37 3.99 -2.30
N HIS A 174 -11.68 2.94 -2.74
CA HIS A 174 -10.61 3.06 -3.72
C HIS A 174 -11.11 3.64 -5.05
N HIS A 175 -12.27 3.19 -5.54
CA HIS A 175 -12.88 3.72 -6.76
C HIS A 175 -13.20 5.21 -6.63
N HIS A 176 -13.82 5.64 -5.53
CA HIS A 176 -14.07 7.07 -5.27
C HIS A 176 -12.77 7.88 -5.20
N MET A 177 -11.71 7.30 -4.63
CA MET A 177 -10.39 7.92 -4.63
C MET A 177 -9.86 8.09 -6.07
N MET A 178 -10.01 7.09 -6.95
CA MET A 178 -9.56 7.17 -8.34
C MET A 178 -10.32 8.21 -9.17
N MET A 179 -11.62 8.38 -8.93
CA MET A 179 -12.44 9.33 -9.69
C MET A 179 -12.21 10.78 -9.27
N ASN A 180 -11.76 11.02 -8.04
CA ASN A 180 -11.71 12.35 -7.45
C ASN A 180 -10.29 12.85 -7.13
N MET A 181 -9.26 12.07 -7.44
CA MET A 181 -7.86 12.45 -7.22
C MET A 181 -7.04 12.27 -8.49
N THR A 182 -6.06 13.14 -8.68
CA THR A 182 -5.06 12.94 -9.73
C THR A 182 -4.21 11.71 -9.43
N MET A 183 -3.62 11.09 -10.46
CA MET A 183 -2.68 9.98 -10.29
C MET A 183 -1.51 10.36 -9.37
N MET A 184 -1.05 11.61 -9.42
CA MET A 184 -0.01 12.12 -8.53
C MET A 184 -0.45 12.11 -7.06
N GLU A 185 -1.65 12.61 -6.77
CA GLU A 185 -2.19 12.63 -5.41
C GLU A 185 -2.46 11.22 -4.89
N MET A 186 -2.94 10.32 -5.75
CA MET A 186 -3.13 8.92 -5.40
C MET A 186 -1.81 8.25 -5.03
N MET A 187 -0.75 8.47 -5.81
CA MET A 187 0.58 7.95 -5.47
C MET A 187 1.06 8.49 -4.12
N GLN A 188 0.82 9.76 -3.82
CA GLN A 188 1.17 10.35 -2.52
C GLN A 188 0.33 9.79 -1.37
N ALA A 189 -0.95 9.48 -1.59
CA ALA A 189 -1.84 8.86 -0.62
C ALA A 189 -1.44 7.41 -0.32
N LEU A 190 -1.05 6.66 -1.36
CA LEU A 190 -0.70 5.24 -1.29
C LEU A 190 0.79 4.95 -1.11
N GLN A 191 1.63 5.97 -0.91
CA GLN A 191 3.03 5.78 -0.55
C GLN A 191 3.24 5.77 0.98
N PRO A 192 3.17 4.59 1.61
CA PRO A 192 4.05 4.26 2.71
C PRO A 192 5.09 3.25 2.19
N GLY A 193 6.34 3.70 2.01
CA GLY A 193 7.50 2.81 1.89
C GLY A 193 7.86 2.23 0.51
N MET A 194 7.00 2.25 -0.50
CA MET A 194 7.29 1.59 -1.80
C MET A 194 8.40 2.22 -2.65
N MET A 195 8.74 3.50 -2.47
CA MET A 195 9.86 4.13 -3.19
C MET A 195 11.23 3.85 -2.56
N SER A 196 11.32 3.01 -1.53
CA SER A 196 12.59 2.69 -0.87
C SER A 196 13.30 1.47 -1.47
N CYS A 197 12.68 0.72 -2.39
CA CYS A 197 13.35 -0.34 -3.14
C CYS A 197 13.92 0.25 -4.44
N GLY A 198 15.21 0.59 -4.42
CA GLY A 198 15.96 1.24 -5.50
C GLY A 198 16.11 0.41 -6.78
N MET A 199 15.03 0.17 -7.52
CA MET A 199 15.05 -0.57 -8.80
C MET A 199 14.83 0.28 -10.06
N MET A 200 14.78 1.61 -9.97
CA MET A 200 14.62 2.45 -11.18
C MET A 200 15.87 3.25 -11.61
N GLN A 201 17.00 3.09 -10.92
CA GLN A 201 18.23 3.85 -11.22
C GLN A 201 19.39 2.96 -11.68
N GLY A 202 19.14 1.95 -12.51
CA GLY A 202 20.20 1.05 -12.99
C GLY A 202 20.06 0.51 -14.42
N GLY A 203 19.03 0.90 -15.19
CA GLY A 203 18.67 0.17 -16.41
C GLY A 203 19.03 0.80 -17.76
N MET A 204 19.71 1.95 -17.83
CA MET A 204 19.82 2.70 -19.11
C MET A 204 21.19 3.34 -19.41
N THR A 205 22.28 2.76 -18.93
CA THR A 205 23.63 3.23 -19.30
C THR A 205 24.55 2.09 -19.68
N GLU A 206 24.19 1.26 -20.66
CA GLU A 206 25.20 0.52 -21.43
C GLU A 206 24.71 0.08 -22.83
N MET A 207 24.50 1.05 -23.73
CA MET A 207 24.71 0.81 -25.16
C MET A 207 26.07 1.40 -25.54
N LYS A 208 27.13 0.65 -25.24
CA LYS A 208 28.43 0.88 -25.88
C LYS A 208 28.26 0.64 -27.38
N LYS A 209 28.33 1.72 -28.16
CA LYS A 209 28.56 1.68 -29.61
C LYS A 209 29.84 0.90 -29.87
N ASN A 210 29.71 -0.28 -30.46
CA ASN A 210 30.84 -1.01 -31.02
C ASN A 210 30.97 -0.55 -32.48
N THR A 211 31.75 0.51 -32.70
CA THR A 211 32.18 0.96 -34.03
C THR A 211 33.71 0.97 -34.05
N ASN A 212 34.31 -0.20 -34.25
CA ASN A 212 35.68 -0.29 -34.75
C ASN A 212 35.62 -0.89 -36.16
N GLY A 213 35.57 0.00 -37.15
CA GLY A 213 36.02 -0.31 -38.50
C GLY A 213 37.54 -0.17 -38.53
N THR A 214 38.24 -1.30 -38.55
CA THR A 214 39.62 -1.37 -39.03
C THR A 214 39.57 -1.58 -40.53
N GLY A 215 39.77 -0.51 -41.28
CA GLY A 215 40.32 -0.60 -42.62
C GLY A 215 41.82 -0.87 -42.51
N ALA A 216 42.30 -1.84 -43.26
CA ALA A 216 43.71 -2.03 -43.57
C ALA A 216 43.79 -2.51 -45.02
N ASP A 217 44.48 -1.67 -45.81
CA ASP A 217 45.24 -1.90 -47.06
C ASP A 217 44.79 -2.98 -48.06
#